data_AF-A0A542DI68-F1
#
_entry.id   AF-A0A542DI68-F1
#
_cell.length_a   1.000
_cell.length_b   1.000
_cell.length_c   1.000
_cell.angle_alpha   90.00
_cell.angle_beta   90.00
_cell.angle_gamma   90.00
#
_symmetry.space_group_name_H-M   'P 1'
#
loop_
_entity.id
_entity.type
_entity.pdbx_description
1 polymer ?
#
loop_
_entity_poly.entity_id
_entity_poly.type
_entity_poly.pdbx_seq_one_letter_code
_entity_poly.pdbx_strand_id
1 'polypeptide(L)'
;MTGSELEYDICLSFATEQRAYVDEVARLLRAEDVRVFYDSFETVPLWGADLTEYFERIYRQRSRYCVLFLSADYVAKAWTNLERRAALARAFADGGDYLLPVRCDDTSVPGVLETLGYVDARRTAPGQLLELILGKLRAASRGAARSSSATVLAVRPEGDTAGRSGGTPTELRAVVDTALAHARISPAEIWEAGWGDCVLTSLPAGTANATTVLTTLVPAVLSAFEGGAGRVRVGVDRAKLSPDGFVPLEEELDGLLRLMTSTAVGEVLTTAARADGVVVASEQVFDEAVRCGSAEIVPSAWRKVPGEVSAWVHVPGYPRPPVTPEPEDGGPRPAEPGTPSAAFYGDTVIGQVGNGTVHMRDRQ
;
A
#
# COMPACT_ATOMS: atom_id res chain seq x y z
N MET A 1 12.91 3.83 5.34
CA MET A 1 12.96 2.81 6.40
C MET A 1 11.74 1.92 6.22
N THR A 2 12.02 0.62 6.15
CA THR A 2 11.20 -0.49 5.64
C THR A 2 9.89 -0.69 6.40
N GLY A 3 8.78 -0.82 5.68
CA GLY A 3 7.56 -1.40 6.24
C GLY A 3 7.89 -2.77 6.82
N SER A 4 7.51 -3.03 8.07
CA SER A 4 7.80 -4.31 8.71
C SER A 4 7.01 -5.41 8.01
N GLU A 5 7.68 -6.27 7.26
CA GLU A 5 7.14 -7.58 6.90
C GLU A 5 6.87 -8.35 8.19
N LEU A 6 5.61 -8.68 8.44
CA LEU A 6 5.24 -9.59 9.52
C LEU A 6 5.79 -10.98 9.18
N GLU A 7 6.67 -11.49 10.04
CA GLU A 7 7.32 -12.80 9.89
C GLU A 7 6.32 -13.93 10.20
N TYR A 8 5.42 -13.70 11.17
CA TYR A 8 4.42 -14.66 11.62
C TYR A 8 3.01 -14.06 11.56
N ASP A 9 2.04 -14.92 11.24
CA ASP A 9 0.62 -14.60 11.31
C ASP A 9 0.13 -14.70 12.76
N ILE A 10 0.61 -15.71 13.50
CA ILE A 10 0.24 -15.95 14.90
C ILE A 10 1.50 -16.23 15.71
N CYS A 11 1.63 -15.64 16.89
CA CYS A 11 2.54 -16.14 17.91
C CYS A 11 1.77 -16.72 19.11
N LEU A 12 2.29 -17.83 19.64
CA LEU A 12 1.70 -18.53 20.78
C LEU A 12 2.54 -18.21 22.03
N SER A 13 1.89 -17.63 23.05
CA SER A 13 2.53 -17.34 24.33
C SER A 13 1.88 -18.15 25.44
N PHE A 14 2.63 -19.04 26.08
CA PHE A 14 2.12 -20.01 27.04
C PHE A 14 3.18 -20.41 28.06
N ALA A 15 2.75 -20.99 29.19
CA ALA A 15 3.65 -21.65 30.13
C ALA A 15 3.81 -23.13 29.74
N THR A 16 4.93 -23.74 30.13
CA THR A 16 5.26 -25.11 29.68
C THR A 16 4.22 -26.15 30.09
N GLU A 17 3.44 -25.87 31.13
CA GLU A 17 2.34 -26.70 31.63
C GLU A 17 1.18 -26.83 30.64
N GLN A 18 0.98 -25.82 29.77
CA GLN A 18 -0.03 -25.84 28.73
C GLN A 18 0.48 -26.47 27.42
N ARG A 19 1.71 -26.98 27.39
CA ARG A 19 2.37 -27.45 26.16
C ARG A 19 1.55 -28.46 25.38
N ALA A 20 0.91 -29.43 26.02
CA ALA A 20 0.14 -30.46 25.33
C ALA A 20 -1.00 -29.87 24.47
N TYR A 21 -1.75 -28.91 25.02
CA TYR A 21 -2.84 -28.23 24.32
C TYR A 21 -2.30 -27.32 23.20
N VAL A 22 -1.26 -26.54 23.52
CA VAL A 22 -0.69 -25.54 22.58
C VAL A 22 0.02 -26.20 21.41
N ASP A 23 0.69 -27.32 21.62
CA ASP A 23 1.37 -28.11 20.59
C ASP A 23 0.37 -28.66 19.56
N GLU A 24 -0.80 -29.14 20.00
CA GLU A 24 -1.88 -29.55 19.10
C GLU A 24 -2.40 -28.38 18.26
N VAL A 25 -2.66 -27.24 18.88
CA VAL A 25 -3.07 -26.00 18.18
C VAL A 25 -1.99 -25.57 17.17
N ALA A 26 -0.72 -25.60 17.56
CA ALA A 26 0.40 -25.20 16.70
C ALA A 26 0.53 -26.11 15.46
N ARG A 27 0.38 -27.43 15.63
CA ARG A 27 0.39 -28.37 14.50
C ARG A 27 -0.79 -28.14 13.58
N LEU A 28 -1.99 -27.93 14.13
CA LEU A 28 -3.19 -27.65 13.35
C LEU A 28 -3.05 -26.35 12.53
N LEU A 29 -2.55 -25.28 13.15
CA LEU A 29 -2.28 -24.01 12.46
C LEU A 29 -1.30 -24.19 11.31
N ARG A 30 -0.22 -24.95 11.52
CA ARG A 30 0.77 -25.23 10.48
C ARG A 30 0.21 -26.10 9.35
N ALA A 31 -0.70 -27.03 9.65
CA ALA A 31 -1.38 -27.84 8.65
C ALA A 31 -2.28 -26.99 7.73
N GLU A 32 -2.81 -25.88 8.24
CA GLU A 32 -3.59 -24.88 7.50
C GLU A 32 -2.71 -23.77 6.88
N ASP A 33 -1.40 -24.02 6.74
CA ASP A 33 -0.41 -23.11 6.14
C ASP A 33 -0.29 -21.73 6.83
N VAL A 34 -0.65 -21.65 8.12
CA VAL A 34 -0.48 -20.45 8.93
C VAL A 34 0.96 -20.34 9.42
N ARG A 35 1.61 -19.20 9.21
CA ARG A 35 2.96 -18.94 9.74
C ARG A 35 2.88 -18.71 11.24
N VAL A 36 3.18 -19.75 12.02
CA VAL A 36 3.05 -19.73 13.48
C VAL A 36 4.41 -19.70 14.17
N PHE A 37 4.58 -18.74 15.08
CA PHE A 37 5.70 -18.74 16.00
C PHE A 37 5.41 -19.66 17.19
N TYR A 38 6.19 -20.73 17.31
CA TYR A 38 6.13 -21.71 18.39
C TYR A 38 7.54 -22.18 18.76
N ASP A 39 7.89 -22.11 20.05
CA ASP A 39 9.25 -22.35 20.55
C ASP A 39 9.89 -23.66 20.05
N SER A 40 9.09 -24.71 19.90
CA SER A 40 9.54 -26.05 19.52
C SER A 40 9.72 -26.21 18.02
N PHE A 41 9.21 -25.27 17.21
CA PHE A 41 9.49 -25.21 15.77
C PHE A 41 10.78 -24.43 15.47
N GLU A 42 11.24 -23.59 16.42
CA GLU A 42 12.32 -22.62 16.23
C GLU A 42 13.64 -23.03 16.90
N THR A 43 13.93 -24.33 16.99
CA THR A 43 15.14 -24.82 17.69
C THR A 43 16.45 -24.29 17.11
N VAL A 44 16.54 -24.09 15.79
CA VAL A 44 17.76 -23.58 15.13
C VAL A 44 17.93 -22.07 15.32
N PRO A 45 16.90 -21.21 15.09
CA PRO A 45 17.04 -19.77 15.30
C PRO A 45 17.21 -19.34 16.76
N LEU A 46 16.67 -20.12 17.71
CA LEU A 46 16.80 -19.84 19.14
C LEU A 46 18.15 -20.26 19.72
N TRP A 47 18.93 -21.11 19.03
CA TRP A 47 20.19 -21.62 19.54
C TRP A 47 21.27 -20.51 19.55
N GLY A 48 21.61 -20.04 20.76
CA GLY A 48 22.62 -18.99 20.97
C GLY A 48 22.09 -17.56 20.89
N ALA A 49 20.78 -17.38 20.70
CA ALA A 49 20.13 -16.08 20.68
C ALA A 49 19.88 -15.53 22.09
N ASP A 50 19.88 -14.21 22.24
CA ASP A 50 19.24 -13.57 23.40
C ASP A 50 17.73 -13.75 23.27
N LEU A 51 17.21 -14.71 24.03
CA LEU A 51 15.81 -15.09 24.00
C LEU A 51 14.91 -13.91 24.41
N THR A 52 15.36 -13.05 25.32
CA THR A 52 14.55 -11.93 25.81
C THR A 52 14.32 -10.90 24.71
N GLU A 53 15.39 -10.47 24.03
CA GLU A 53 15.31 -9.54 22.90
C GLU A 53 14.56 -10.17 21.70
N TYR A 54 14.83 -11.44 21.42
CA TYR A 54 14.21 -12.16 20.32
C TYR A 54 12.68 -12.28 20.50
N PHE A 55 12.25 -12.67 21.70
CA PHE A 55 10.83 -12.75 22.03
C PHE A 55 10.17 -11.36 22.04
N GLU A 56 10.83 -10.32 22.57
CA GLU A 56 10.30 -8.94 22.53
C GLU A 56 9.98 -8.52 21.08
N ARG A 57 10.92 -8.75 20.17
CA ARG A 57 10.78 -8.37 18.76
C ARG A 57 9.61 -9.10 18.09
N ILE A 58 9.41 -10.38 18.40
CA ILE A 58 8.30 -11.17 17.88
C ILE A 58 6.96 -10.69 18.42
N TYR A 59 6.87 -10.45 19.72
CA TYR A 59 5.66 -10.00 20.38
C TYR A 59 5.31 -8.54 20.11
N ARG A 60 6.25 -7.72 19.62
CA ARG A 60 6.02 -6.31 19.37
C ARG A 60 5.84 -5.95 17.89
N GLN A 61 6.56 -6.62 16.99
CA GLN A 61 6.72 -6.11 15.61
C GLN A 61 6.62 -7.18 14.51
N ARG A 62 6.68 -8.47 14.84
CA ARG A 62 6.80 -9.53 13.81
C ARG A 62 5.66 -10.53 13.77
N SER A 63 4.64 -10.37 14.61
CA SER A 63 3.45 -11.22 14.62
C SER A 63 2.20 -10.39 14.36
N ARG A 64 1.25 -10.91 13.59
CA ARG A 64 -0.02 -10.22 13.34
C ARG A 64 -0.97 -10.28 14.54
N TYR A 65 -1.06 -11.43 15.19
CA TYR A 65 -1.77 -11.62 16.46
C TYR A 65 -0.91 -12.41 17.44
N CYS A 66 -1.16 -12.17 18.73
CA CYS A 66 -0.57 -12.96 19.82
C CYS A 66 -1.67 -13.66 20.61
N VAL A 67 -1.65 -14.99 20.62
CA VAL A 67 -2.56 -15.82 21.41
C VAL A 67 -1.92 -16.07 22.77
N LEU A 68 -2.51 -15.53 23.84
CA LEU A 68 -2.02 -15.70 25.21
C LEU A 68 -2.79 -16.78 25.93
N PHE A 69 -2.11 -17.86 26.30
CA PHE A 69 -2.64 -18.91 27.16
C PHE A 69 -2.43 -18.52 28.62
N LEU A 70 -3.45 -17.94 29.22
CA LEU A 70 -3.44 -17.41 30.58
C LEU A 70 -3.64 -18.54 31.59
N SER A 71 -2.70 -18.67 32.52
CA SER A 71 -2.73 -19.63 33.64
C SER A 71 -1.97 -19.07 34.85
N ALA A 72 -2.14 -19.70 36.01
CA ALA A 72 -1.34 -19.42 37.20
C ALA A 72 0.16 -19.58 36.92
N ASP A 73 0.54 -20.64 36.19
CA ASP A 73 1.92 -20.89 35.78
C ASP A 73 2.46 -19.82 34.84
N TYR A 74 1.62 -19.33 33.92
CA TYR A 74 1.98 -18.22 33.03
C TYR A 74 2.30 -16.96 33.83
N VAL A 75 1.49 -16.63 34.84
CA VAL A 75 1.72 -15.50 35.74
C VAL A 75 2.98 -15.70 36.60
N ALA A 76 3.28 -16.92 37.02
CA ALA A 76 4.45 -17.19 37.84
C ALA A 76 5.77 -17.16 37.02
N LYS A 77 5.77 -17.70 35.79
CA LYS A 77 7.00 -18.03 35.04
C LYS A 77 7.24 -17.15 33.83
N ALA A 78 6.19 -16.85 33.06
CA ALA A 78 6.31 -16.09 31.83
C ALA A 78 6.10 -14.59 32.07
N TRP A 79 5.23 -14.25 33.02
CA TRP A 79 4.86 -12.87 33.35
C TRP A 79 5.87 -12.15 34.25
N THR A 80 6.69 -12.89 35.01
CA THR A 80 7.66 -12.34 35.98
C THR A 80 8.82 -11.60 35.31
N ASN A 81 9.08 -11.84 34.02
CA ASN A 81 10.09 -11.13 33.26
C ASN A 81 9.64 -9.67 32.96
N LEU A 82 10.20 -8.72 33.71
CA LEU A 82 9.76 -7.31 33.77
C LEU A 82 9.76 -6.64 32.39
N GLU A 83 10.69 -7.00 31.52
CA GLU A 83 10.85 -6.48 30.16
C GLU A 83 9.72 -6.97 29.23
N ARG A 84 9.35 -8.26 29.32
CA ARG A 84 8.22 -8.85 28.58
C ARG A 84 6.88 -8.23 28.99
N ARG A 85 6.73 -7.86 30.26
CA ARG A 85 5.52 -7.23 30.82
C ARG A 85 5.29 -5.83 30.26
N ALA A 86 6.34 -5.03 30.10
CA ALA A 86 6.26 -3.67 29.53
C ALA A 86 5.98 -3.68 28.02
N ALA A 87 6.56 -4.64 27.29
CA ALA A 87 6.32 -4.81 25.85
C ALA A 87 4.88 -5.25 25.55
N LEU A 88 4.35 -6.21 26.31
CA LEU A 88 2.94 -6.65 26.20
C LEU A 88 1.98 -5.52 26.62
N ALA A 89 2.25 -4.82 27.72
CA ALA A 89 1.48 -3.65 28.18
C ALA A 89 1.36 -2.55 27.12
N ARG A 90 2.41 -2.30 26.32
CA ARG A 90 2.34 -1.35 25.18
C ARG A 90 1.43 -1.84 24.06
N ALA A 91 1.48 -3.13 23.74
CA ALA A 91 0.63 -3.72 22.70
C ALA A 91 -0.86 -3.70 23.08
N PHE A 92 -1.20 -3.63 24.38
CA PHE A 92 -2.56 -3.38 24.86
C PHE A 92 -3.03 -1.92 24.68
N ALA A 93 -2.12 -0.95 24.60
CA ALA A 93 -2.46 0.48 24.48
C ALA A 93 -2.86 0.90 23.06
N ASP A 94 -2.40 0.18 22.03
CA ASP A 94 -2.63 0.50 20.60
C ASP A 94 -3.97 -0.06 20.03
N GLY A 95 -4.91 -0.48 20.88
CA GLY A 95 -6.30 -0.72 20.45
C GLY A 95 -6.72 -2.17 20.23
N GLY A 96 -6.58 -3.01 21.26
CA GLY A 96 -7.49 -4.12 21.58
C GLY A 96 -7.53 -5.38 20.68
N ASP A 97 -7.12 -5.32 19.41
CA ASP A 97 -7.32 -6.44 18.48
C ASP A 97 -6.09 -7.34 18.29
N TYR A 98 -4.90 -6.94 18.74
CA TYR A 98 -3.67 -7.73 18.62
C TYR A 98 -3.64 -8.99 19.50
N LEU A 99 -4.23 -8.91 20.70
CA LEU A 99 -4.09 -9.93 21.74
C LEU A 99 -5.36 -10.77 21.81
N LEU A 100 -5.20 -12.10 21.75
CA LEU A 100 -6.27 -13.07 21.76
C LEU A 100 -6.17 -13.92 23.04
N PRO A 101 -6.85 -13.55 24.13
CA PRO A 101 -6.75 -14.25 25.41
C PRO A 101 -7.43 -15.62 25.37
N VAL A 102 -6.72 -16.63 25.87
CA VAL A 102 -7.21 -18.00 26.07
C VAL A 102 -7.00 -18.37 27.54
N ARG A 103 -8.06 -18.49 28.31
CA ARG A 103 -7.98 -18.85 29.74
C ARG A 103 -7.86 -20.36 29.90
N CYS A 104 -6.80 -20.79 30.57
CA CYS A 104 -6.60 -22.18 30.97
C CYS A 104 -7.08 -22.42 32.41
N ASP A 105 -7.17 -21.37 33.21
CA ASP A 105 -7.77 -21.34 34.55
C ASP A 105 -8.37 -19.95 34.86
N ASP A 106 -8.85 -19.77 36.08
CA ASP A 106 -9.48 -18.53 36.54
C ASP A 106 -8.50 -17.49 37.10
N THR A 107 -7.19 -17.67 36.86
CA THR A 107 -6.17 -16.72 37.32
C THR A 107 -6.39 -15.34 36.70
N SER A 108 -6.36 -14.31 37.55
CA SER A 108 -6.37 -12.92 37.09
C SER A 108 -4.95 -12.50 36.71
N VAL A 109 -4.80 -11.87 35.55
CA VAL A 109 -3.51 -11.42 35.04
C VAL A 109 -3.45 -9.89 35.16
N PRO A 110 -2.51 -9.35 35.96
CA PRO A 110 -2.39 -7.90 36.13
C PRO A 110 -2.25 -7.19 34.78
N GLY A 111 -3.00 -6.11 34.52
CA GLY A 111 -2.88 -5.35 33.27
C GLY A 111 -3.62 -5.94 32.06
N VAL A 112 -4.24 -7.11 32.17
CA VAL A 112 -5.26 -7.57 31.20
C VAL A 112 -6.62 -7.06 31.70
N LEU A 113 -7.30 -6.23 30.91
CA LEU A 113 -8.63 -5.73 31.29
C LEU A 113 -9.62 -6.88 31.36
N GLU A 114 -10.43 -6.92 32.43
CA GLU A 114 -11.50 -7.92 32.59
C GLU A 114 -12.59 -7.81 31.52
N THR A 115 -12.63 -6.67 30.81
CA THR A 115 -13.57 -6.40 29.71
C THR A 115 -13.13 -7.01 28.37
N LEU A 116 -11.92 -7.57 28.28
CA LEU A 116 -11.46 -8.25 27.06
C LEU A 116 -12.17 -9.60 26.89
N GLY A 117 -12.73 -9.81 25.70
CA GLY A 117 -13.28 -11.11 25.31
C GLY A 117 -12.19 -12.18 25.31
N TYR A 118 -12.50 -13.38 25.81
CA TYR A 118 -11.57 -14.49 25.92
C TYR A 118 -12.21 -15.80 25.47
N VAL A 119 -11.38 -16.78 25.13
CA VAL A 119 -11.77 -18.18 24.92
C VAL A 119 -11.39 -18.99 26.15
N ASP A 120 -12.27 -19.89 26.62
CA ASP A 120 -11.96 -20.79 27.74
C ASP A 120 -11.46 -22.14 27.19
N ALA A 121 -10.17 -22.44 27.37
CA ALA A 121 -9.54 -23.68 26.90
C ALA A 121 -10.05 -24.92 27.64
N ARG A 122 -10.66 -24.78 28.83
CA ARG A 122 -11.26 -25.91 29.55
C ARG A 122 -12.53 -26.43 28.87
N ARG A 123 -13.10 -25.62 27.98
CA ARG A 123 -14.38 -25.88 27.29
C ARG A 123 -14.25 -25.88 25.77
N THR A 124 -13.05 -25.62 25.25
CA THR A 124 -12.79 -25.46 23.82
C THR A 124 -11.73 -26.48 23.43
N ALA A 125 -12.03 -27.32 22.45
CA ALA A 125 -11.04 -28.24 21.91
C ALA A 125 -10.01 -27.49 21.02
N PRO A 126 -8.78 -28.00 20.86
CA PRO A 126 -7.77 -27.38 20.00
C PRO A 126 -8.26 -27.05 18.58
N GLY A 127 -9.00 -27.98 17.94
CA GLY A 127 -9.61 -27.73 16.62
C GLY A 127 -10.69 -26.65 16.61
N GLN A 128 -11.41 -26.44 17.71
CA GLN A 128 -12.36 -25.32 17.80
C GLN A 128 -11.63 -23.98 17.97
N LEU A 129 -10.53 -23.97 18.72
CA LEU A 129 -9.69 -22.78 18.83
C LEU A 129 -9.03 -22.42 17.49
N LEU A 130 -8.59 -23.42 16.72
CA LEU A 130 -8.11 -23.23 15.34
C LEU A 130 -9.13 -22.45 14.50
N GLU A 131 -10.38 -22.88 14.45
CA GLU A 131 -11.42 -22.21 13.65
C GLU A 131 -11.62 -20.74 14.06
N LEU A 132 -11.56 -20.44 15.36
CA LEU A 132 -11.63 -19.06 15.86
C LEU A 132 -10.44 -18.22 15.41
N ILE A 133 -9.23 -18.79 15.47
CA ILE A 133 -7.99 -18.13 15.02
C ILE A 133 -8.04 -17.88 13.52
N LEU A 134 -8.44 -18.87 12.72
CA LEU A 134 -8.63 -18.72 11.27
C LEU A 134 -9.70 -17.67 10.96
N GLY A 135 -10.78 -17.62 11.74
CA GLY A 135 -11.80 -16.58 11.66
C GLY A 135 -11.22 -15.17 11.85
N LYS A 136 -10.38 -14.98 12.88
CA LYS A 136 -9.66 -13.73 13.13
C LYS A 136 -8.72 -13.39 11.97
N LEU A 137 -7.90 -14.33 11.51
CA LEU A 137 -7.00 -14.12 10.37
C LEU A 137 -7.76 -13.74 9.09
N ARG A 138 -8.85 -14.44 8.76
CA ARG A 138 -9.71 -14.12 7.60
C ARG A 138 -10.38 -12.75 7.73
N ALA A 139 -10.83 -12.36 8.93
CA ALA A 139 -11.38 -11.03 9.17
C ALA A 139 -10.31 -9.95 9.03
N ALA A 140 -9.09 -10.25 9.47
CA ALA A 140 -7.93 -9.38 9.35
C ALA A 140 -7.49 -9.22 7.89
N SER A 141 -7.45 -10.29 7.10
CA SER A 141 -7.18 -10.23 5.66
C SER A 141 -8.27 -9.44 4.94
N ARG A 142 -9.54 -9.61 5.32
CA ARG A 142 -10.64 -8.75 4.85
C ARG A 142 -10.49 -7.29 5.28
N GLY A 143 -9.89 -7.01 6.43
CA GLY A 143 -9.61 -5.66 6.93
C GLY A 143 -8.32 -5.03 6.37
N ALA A 144 -7.30 -5.80 6.05
CA ALA A 144 -6.07 -5.34 5.39
C ALA A 144 -6.28 -5.15 3.87
N ALA A 145 -7.25 -5.86 3.28
CA ALA A 145 -7.79 -5.54 1.96
C ALA A 145 -8.59 -4.22 1.96
N ARG A 146 -8.99 -3.67 3.12
CA ARG A 146 -9.48 -2.28 3.24
C ARG A 146 -8.31 -1.32 3.30
N SER A 147 -7.65 -1.13 2.17
CA SER A 147 -6.82 0.06 2.04
C SER A 147 -7.73 1.28 2.17
N SER A 148 -7.37 2.27 3.00
CA SER A 148 -8.07 3.56 3.03
C SER A 148 -7.84 4.37 1.74
N SER A 149 -6.99 3.87 0.84
CA SER A 149 -6.69 4.45 -0.46
C SER A 149 -6.68 3.40 -1.58
N ALA A 150 -7.18 3.77 -2.74
CA ALA A 150 -7.07 3.00 -3.97
C ALA A 150 -6.28 3.78 -5.02
N THR A 151 -5.79 3.06 -6.01
CA THR A 151 -5.53 3.61 -7.33
C THR A 151 -6.79 3.41 -8.15
N VAL A 152 -7.32 4.50 -8.70
CA VAL A 152 -8.49 4.48 -9.58
C VAL A 152 -8.01 4.61 -11.02
N LEU A 153 -8.46 3.68 -11.86
CA LEU A 153 -8.29 3.67 -13.29
C LEU A 153 -9.60 4.10 -13.95
N ALA A 154 -9.55 5.08 -14.84
CA ALA A 154 -10.67 5.49 -15.67
C ALA A 154 -10.35 5.19 -17.14
N VAL A 155 -11.23 4.47 -17.84
CA VAL A 155 -11.07 4.18 -19.27
C VAL A 155 -12.23 4.80 -20.03
N ARG A 156 -11.90 5.60 -21.04
CA ARG A 156 -12.88 6.31 -21.88
C ARG A 156 -12.47 6.26 -23.36
N PRO A 157 -13.39 5.98 -24.29
CA PRO A 157 -13.11 6.10 -25.71
C PRO A 157 -13.01 7.58 -26.09
N GLU A 158 -12.08 7.91 -26.97
CA GLU A 158 -12.07 9.21 -27.63
C GLU A 158 -13.21 9.24 -28.65
N GLY A 159 -14.15 10.16 -28.48
CA GLY A 159 -15.24 10.34 -29.45
C GLY A 159 -14.69 10.84 -30.78
N ASP A 160 -15.15 10.26 -31.88
CA ASP A 160 -14.96 10.86 -33.21
C ASP A 160 -15.77 12.16 -33.26
N THR A 161 -15.17 13.25 -33.75
CA THR A 161 -15.87 14.52 -33.99
C THR A 161 -17.04 14.36 -34.98
N ALA A 162 -17.14 13.20 -35.65
CA ALA A 162 -18.22 12.79 -36.53
C ALA A 162 -19.39 12.03 -35.87
N GLY A 163 -19.46 11.91 -34.53
CA GLY A 163 -20.64 11.34 -33.84
C GLY A 163 -20.86 9.84 -34.05
N ARG A 164 -19.82 9.08 -34.43
CA ARG A 164 -19.83 7.63 -34.31
C ARG A 164 -19.58 7.27 -32.86
N SER A 165 -20.53 6.55 -32.26
CA SER A 165 -20.50 6.12 -30.87
C SER A 165 -19.18 5.43 -30.54
N GLY A 166 -18.32 6.12 -29.79
CA GLY A 166 -17.23 5.49 -29.05
C GLY A 166 -17.80 4.35 -28.21
N GLY A 167 -16.99 3.30 -27.98
CA GLY A 167 -17.46 2.01 -27.48
C GLY A 167 -18.46 2.12 -26.32
N THR A 168 -19.46 1.24 -26.33
CA THR A 168 -20.45 1.16 -25.26
C THR A 168 -19.78 0.87 -23.92
N PRO A 169 -20.34 1.28 -22.77
CA PRO A 169 -19.80 0.93 -21.45
C PRO A 169 -19.54 -0.58 -21.28
N THR A 170 -20.33 -1.43 -21.95
CA THR A 170 -20.14 -2.88 -21.98
C THR A 170 -18.87 -3.30 -22.73
N GLU A 171 -18.56 -2.67 -23.86
CA GLU A 171 -17.34 -2.95 -24.63
C GLU A 171 -16.09 -2.50 -23.87
N LEU A 172 -16.15 -1.33 -23.23
CA LEU A 172 -15.07 -0.83 -22.37
C LEU A 172 -14.83 -1.75 -21.18
N ARG A 173 -15.89 -2.26 -20.56
CA ARG A 173 -15.80 -3.22 -19.46
C ARG A 173 -15.10 -4.51 -19.90
N ALA A 174 -15.41 -5.02 -21.09
CA ALA A 174 -14.72 -6.19 -21.64
C ALA A 174 -13.22 -5.95 -21.90
N VAL A 175 -12.85 -4.74 -22.32
CA VAL A 175 -11.44 -4.32 -22.45
C VAL A 175 -10.74 -4.32 -21.09
N VAL A 176 -11.37 -3.74 -20.07
CA VAL A 176 -10.82 -3.70 -18.70
C VAL A 176 -10.72 -5.11 -18.12
N ASP A 177 -11.76 -5.95 -18.26
CA ASP A 177 -11.75 -7.34 -17.81
C ASP A 177 -10.60 -8.15 -18.44
N THR A 178 -10.37 -7.94 -19.74
CA THR A 178 -9.24 -8.56 -20.46
C THR A 178 -7.89 -8.11 -19.89
N ALA A 179 -7.75 -6.81 -19.60
CA ALA A 179 -6.54 -6.25 -19.02
C ALA A 179 -6.30 -6.74 -17.58
N LEU A 180 -7.35 -6.83 -16.76
CA LEU A 180 -7.28 -7.38 -15.40
C LEU A 180 -6.87 -8.86 -15.40
N ALA A 181 -7.43 -9.66 -16.32
CA ALA A 181 -7.05 -11.05 -16.50
C ALA A 181 -5.57 -11.19 -16.91
N HIS A 182 -5.08 -10.32 -17.81
CA HIS A 182 -3.67 -10.28 -18.18
C HIS A 182 -2.76 -9.93 -16.99
N ALA A 183 -3.19 -8.99 -16.14
CA ALA A 183 -2.50 -8.59 -14.92
C ALA A 183 -2.68 -9.59 -13.76
N ARG A 184 -3.45 -10.66 -13.93
CA ARG A 184 -3.81 -11.66 -12.90
C ARG A 184 -4.48 -11.05 -11.66
N ILE A 185 -5.25 -9.99 -11.85
CA ILE A 185 -6.02 -9.33 -10.78
C ILE A 185 -7.42 -9.94 -10.74
N SER A 186 -7.88 -10.34 -9.56
CA SER A 186 -9.20 -10.96 -9.41
C SER A 186 -10.31 -9.90 -9.43
N PRO A 187 -11.43 -10.12 -10.15
CA PRO A 187 -12.61 -9.23 -10.07
C PRO A 187 -13.19 -9.06 -8.67
N ALA A 188 -12.91 -10.00 -7.75
CA ALA A 188 -13.36 -9.91 -6.35
C ALA A 188 -12.54 -8.91 -5.51
N GLU A 189 -11.39 -8.44 -6.02
CA GLU A 189 -10.45 -7.57 -5.31
C GLU A 189 -10.55 -6.10 -5.77
N ILE A 190 -11.53 -5.80 -6.62
CA ILE A 190 -11.71 -4.48 -7.23
C ILE A 190 -13.17 -4.03 -7.12
N TRP A 191 -13.37 -2.72 -7.17
CA TRP A 191 -14.68 -2.14 -7.43
C TRP A 191 -14.71 -1.57 -8.84
N GLU A 192 -15.82 -1.75 -9.55
CA GLU A 192 -15.97 -1.21 -10.90
C GLU A 192 -17.38 -0.71 -11.16
N ALA A 193 -17.49 0.47 -11.76
CA ALA A 193 -18.74 1.07 -12.18
C ALA A 193 -18.61 1.81 -13.51
N GLY A 194 -19.69 1.83 -14.29
CA GLY A 194 -19.82 2.74 -15.42
C GLY A 194 -20.19 4.14 -14.94
N TRP A 195 -19.58 5.16 -15.53
CA TRP A 195 -19.85 6.56 -15.24
C TRP A 195 -19.91 7.36 -16.55
N GLY A 196 -21.12 7.56 -17.07
CA GLY A 196 -21.30 8.16 -18.41
C GLY A 196 -20.69 7.28 -19.50
N ASP A 197 -19.70 7.81 -20.21
CA ASP A 197 -18.91 7.09 -21.23
C ASP A 197 -17.58 6.54 -20.70
N CYS A 198 -17.36 6.61 -19.39
CA CYS A 198 -16.18 6.05 -18.72
C CYS A 198 -16.53 4.74 -18.00
N VAL A 199 -15.55 3.84 -17.91
CA VAL A 199 -15.53 2.76 -16.91
C VAL A 199 -14.49 3.13 -15.85
N LEU A 200 -14.92 3.13 -14.59
CA LEU A 200 -14.06 3.39 -13.44
C LEU A 200 -13.79 2.08 -12.71
N THR A 201 -12.51 1.81 -12.50
CA THR A 201 -12.03 0.64 -11.75
C THR A 201 -11.19 1.11 -10.59
N SER A 202 -11.63 0.81 -9.38
CA SER A 202 -10.89 1.08 -8.14
C SER A 202 -10.12 -0.17 -7.74
N LEU A 203 -8.81 0.00 -7.60
CA LEU A 203 -7.89 -1.03 -7.14
C LEU A 203 -7.35 -0.61 -5.77
N PRO A 204 -7.80 -1.25 -4.67
CA PRO A 204 -7.22 -1.03 -3.35
C PRO A 204 -5.70 -1.18 -3.38
N ALA A 205 -4.97 -0.42 -2.55
CA ALA A 205 -3.51 -0.44 -2.57
C ALA A 205 -2.88 -1.83 -2.32
N GLY A 206 -3.62 -2.74 -1.65
CA GLY A 206 -3.22 -4.13 -1.47
C GLY A 206 -3.38 -5.01 -2.73
N THR A 207 -4.24 -4.60 -3.67
CA THR A 207 -4.47 -5.25 -4.96
C THR A 207 -3.46 -4.79 -6.00
N ALA A 208 -3.35 -3.47 -6.21
CA ALA A 208 -2.38 -2.87 -7.12
C ALA A 208 -2.07 -1.43 -6.72
N ASN A 209 -0.78 -1.07 -6.70
CA ASN A 209 -0.35 0.32 -6.51
C ASN A 209 -0.27 1.08 -7.84
N ALA A 210 -0.09 2.39 -7.78
CA ALA A 210 -0.03 3.26 -8.94
C ALA A 210 1.05 2.84 -9.97
N THR A 211 2.22 2.39 -9.51
CA THR A 211 3.27 1.87 -10.39
C THR A 211 2.81 0.62 -11.15
N THR A 212 2.21 -0.35 -10.46
CA THR A 212 1.71 -1.59 -11.06
C THR A 212 0.62 -1.30 -12.09
N VAL A 213 -0.29 -0.38 -11.76
CA VAL A 213 -1.33 0.07 -12.69
C VAL A 213 -0.69 0.69 -13.94
N LEU A 214 0.28 1.59 -13.80
CA LEU A 214 0.94 2.25 -14.93
C LEU A 214 1.81 1.32 -15.78
N THR A 215 2.51 0.35 -15.20
CA THR A 215 3.45 -0.52 -15.94
C THR A 215 2.81 -1.80 -16.45
N THR A 216 1.70 -2.25 -15.86
CA THR A 216 1.08 -3.55 -16.21
C THR A 216 -0.33 -3.36 -16.76
N LEU A 217 -1.21 -2.70 -16.00
CA LEU A 217 -2.63 -2.64 -16.33
C LEU A 217 -2.91 -1.66 -17.49
N VAL A 218 -2.31 -0.47 -17.46
CA VAL A 218 -2.48 0.54 -18.51
C VAL A 218 -2.01 0.03 -19.88
N PRO A 219 -0.81 -0.57 -20.03
CA PRO A 219 -0.41 -1.18 -21.30
C PRO A 219 -1.36 -2.30 -21.77
N ALA A 220 -1.86 -3.12 -20.84
CA ALA A 220 -2.81 -4.18 -21.17
C ALA A 220 -4.16 -3.62 -21.67
N VAL A 221 -4.65 -2.53 -21.06
CA VAL A 221 -5.86 -1.81 -21.53
C VAL A 221 -5.63 -1.24 -22.92
N LEU A 222 -4.51 -0.57 -23.15
CA LEU A 222 -4.16 0.01 -24.46
C LEU A 222 -4.10 -1.08 -25.54
N SER A 223 -3.41 -2.20 -25.27
CA SER A 223 -3.29 -3.31 -26.19
C SER A 223 -4.63 -4.01 -26.47
N ALA A 224 -5.49 -4.16 -25.45
CA ALA A 224 -6.84 -4.71 -25.64
C ALA A 224 -7.73 -3.77 -26.46
N PHE A 225 -7.46 -2.46 -26.45
CA PHE A 225 -8.18 -1.45 -27.23
C PHE A 225 -7.68 -1.32 -28.68
N GLU A 226 -6.41 -1.65 -28.98
CA GLU A 226 -5.82 -1.64 -30.33
C GLU A 226 -6.60 -2.50 -31.35
N GLY A 227 -7.40 -3.48 -30.88
CA GLY A 227 -8.31 -4.27 -31.71
C GLY A 227 -9.65 -3.60 -32.09
N GLY A 228 -9.92 -2.40 -31.57
CA GLY A 228 -11.16 -1.64 -31.74
C GLY A 228 -11.08 -0.49 -32.75
N ALA A 229 -12.23 0.13 -33.07
CA ALA A 229 -12.35 1.20 -34.06
C ALA A 229 -12.24 2.63 -33.47
N GLY A 230 -11.24 2.91 -32.63
CA GLY A 230 -11.09 4.24 -32.02
C GLY A 230 -9.78 4.45 -31.26
N ARG A 231 -9.65 5.64 -30.64
CA ARG A 231 -8.58 5.94 -29.67
C ARG A 231 -9.13 5.92 -28.24
N VAL A 232 -8.26 5.82 -27.24
CA VAL A 232 -8.66 5.73 -25.83
C VAL A 232 -7.93 6.73 -24.94
N ARG A 233 -8.63 7.26 -23.93
CA ARG A 233 -8.03 7.94 -22.79
C ARG A 233 -8.04 7.01 -21.60
N VAL A 234 -6.91 6.96 -20.90
CA VAL A 234 -6.76 6.17 -19.67
C VAL A 234 -6.29 7.09 -18.56
N GLY A 235 -7.16 7.36 -17.59
CA GLY A 235 -6.87 8.18 -16.43
C GLY A 235 -6.47 7.35 -15.23
N VAL A 236 -5.50 7.83 -14.45
CA VAL A 236 -5.06 7.19 -13.21
C VAL A 236 -4.99 8.23 -12.10
N ASP A 237 -5.68 7.97 -11.00
CA ASP A 237 -5.67 8.83 -9.81
C ASP A 237 -5.58 8.00 -8.52
N ARG A 238 -5.36 8.69 -7.41
CA ARG A 238 -5.55 8.17 -6.05
C ARG A 238 -6.93 8.61 -5.56
N ALA A 239 -7.63 7.68 -4.90
CA ALA A 239 -8.87 8.03 -4.21
C ALA A 239 -8.87 7.42 -2.81
N LYS A 240 -9.45 8.13 -1.85
CA LYS A 240 -9.83 7.52 -0.58
C LYS A 240 -11.02 6.59 -0.79
N LEU A 241 -11.01 5.48 -0.06
CA LEU A 241 -12.13 4.54 -0.04
C LEU A 241 -13.05 4.83 1.15
N SER A 242 -14.31 4.49 0.98
CA SER A 242 -15.29 4.43 2.06
C SER A 242 -14.84 3.46 3.17
N PRO A 243 -15.41 3.54 4.39
CA PRO A 243 -14.95 2.73 5.52
C PRO A 243 -15.04 1.21 5.32
N ASP A 244 -15.87 0.76 4.37
CA ASP A 244 -15.93 -0.65 3.98
C ASP A 244 -14.75 -1.11 3.10
N GLY A 245 -13.94 -0.15 2.63
CA GLY A 245 -12.69 -0.32 1.88
C GLY A 245 -12.86 -0.76 0.44
N PHE A 246 -14.07 -0.61 -0.14
CA PHE A 246 -14.36 -1.12 -1.47
C PHE A 246 -14.73 0.00 -2.45
N VAL A 247 -15.57 0.94 -2.02
CA VAL A 247 -16.11 2.00 -2.90
C VAL A 247 -15.31 3.29 -2.71
N PRO A 248 -14.79 3.92 -3.78
CA PRO A 248 -14.20 5.27 -3.70
C PRO A 248 -15.19 6.30 -3.18
N LEU A 249 -14.71 7.28 -2.41
CA LEU A 249 -15.54 8.44 -2.05
C LEU A 249 -15.84 9.27 -3.30
N GLU A 250 -17.09 9.64 -3.50
CA GLU A 250 -17.56 10.33 -4.72
C GLU A 250 -16.80 11.65 -4.97
N GLU A 251 -16.50 12.40 -3.90
CA GLU A 251 -15.71 13.64 -3.93
C GLU A 251 -14.27 13.47 -4.44
N GLU A 252 -13.71 12.27 -4.32
CA GLU A 252 -12.34 11.97 -4.78
C GLU A 252 -12.32 11.62 -6.28
N LEU A 253 -13.48 11.37 -6.91
CA LEU A 253 -13.59 11.04 -8.33
C LEU A 253 -13.76 12.25 -9.24
N ASP A 254 -14.23 13.40 -8.72
CA ASP A 254 -14.53 14.60 -9.54
C ASP A 254 -13.28 15.10 -10.29
N GLY A 255 -12.12 15.11 -9.62
CA GLY A 255 -10.85 15.50 -10.22
C GLY A 255 -10.50 14.64 -11.44
N LEU A 256 -10.51 13.32 -11.27
CA LEU A 256 -10.22 12.37 -12.36
C LEU A 256 -11.24 12.50 -13.50
N LEU A 257 -12.53 12.59 -13.21
CA LEU A 257 -13.57 12.72 -14.24
C LEU A 257 -13.43 14.01 -15.06
N ARG A 258 -13.08 15.13 -14.42
CA ARG A 258 -12.74 16.39 -15.11
C ARG A 258 -11.51 16.25 -15.99
N LEU A 259 -10.48 15.54 -15.52
CA LEU A 259 -9.30 15.24 -16.33
C LEU A 259 -9.64 14.39 -17.56
N MET A 260 -10.50 13.39 -17.41
CA MET A 260 -10.97 12.53 -18.50
C MET A 260 -11.80 13.27 -19.55
N THR A 261 -12.39 14.41 -19.18
CA THR A 261 -13.19 15.28 -20.05
C THR A 261 -12.45 16.52 -20.54
N SER A 262 -11.18 16.70 -20.15
CA SER A 262 -10.37 17.85 -20.50
C SER A 262 -10.18 18.00 -22.02
N THR A 263 -10.48 19.18 -22.55
CA THR A 263 -10.24 19.53 -23.95
C THR A 263 -8.74 19.54 -24.27
N ALA A 264 -7.91 20.05 -23.35
CA ALA A 264 -6.45 20.10 -23.52
C ALA A 264 -5.84 18.69 -23.69
N VAL A 265 -6.33 17.70 -22.94
CA VAL A 265 -5.91 16.29 -23.15
C VAL A 265 -6.34 15.78 -24.53
N GLY A 266 -7.52 16.17 -25.00
CA GLY A 266 -7.99 15.85 -26.35
C GLY A 266 -7.15 16.47 -27.46
N GLU A 267 -6.69 17.70 -27.27
CA GLU A 267 -5.78 18.36 -28.21
C GLU A 267 -4.43 17.66 -28.30
N VAL A 268 -3.91 17.16 -27.18
CA VAL A 268 -2.68 16.34 -27.15
C VAL A 268 -2.87 15.09 -28.01
N LEU A 269 -3.98 14.36 -27.84
CA LEU A 269 -4.27 13.16 -28.61
C LEU A 269 -4.56 13.45 -30.09
N THR A 270 -5.20 14.60 -30.38
CA THR A 270 -5.43 15.08 -31.75
C THR A 270 -4.11 15.35 -32.46
N THR A 271 -3.18 16.01 -31.76
CA THR A 271 -1.85 16.34 -32.28
C THR A 271 -0.98 15.09 -32.41
N ALA A 272 -1.11 14.14 -31.48
CA ALA A 272 -0.46 12.83 -31.53
C ALA A 272 -1.21 11.87 -32.47
N ALA A 273 -1.31 12.20 -33.76
CA ALA A 273 -2.15 11.48 -34.72
C ALA A 273 -1.84 9.98 -34.91
N ARG A 274 -0.66 9.51 -34.48
CA ARG A 274 -0.25 8.10 -34.54
C ARG A 274 -0.47 7.33 -33.23
N ALA A 275 -0.93 8.00 -32.18
CA ALA A 275 -1.17 7.37 -30.90
C ALA A 275 -2.57 6.76 -30.86
N ASP A 276 -2.65 5.51 -30.38
CA ASP A 276 -3.90 4.81 -30.13
C ASP A 276 -4.56 5.24 -28.82
N GLY A 277 -3.80 5.91 -27.94
CA GLY A 277 -4.36 6.50 -26.73
C GLY A 277 -3.43 7.45 -26.00
N VAL A 278 -3.97 8.05 -24.94
CA VAL A 278 -3.25 8.92 -24.01
C VAL A 278 -3.50 8.47 -22.57
N VAL A 279 -2.43 8.42 -21.80
CA VAL A 279 -2.46 8.15 -20.36
C VAL A 279 -2.45 9.49 -19.63
N VAL A 280 -3.36 9.68 -18.69
CA VAL A 280 -3.49 10.88 -17.86
C VAL A 280 -3.30 10.45 -16.41
N ALA A 281 -2.44 11.15 -15.68
CA ALA A 281 -2.20 10.92 -14.25
C ALA A 281 -2.41 12.22 -13.48
N SER A 282 -2.98 12.11 -12.28
CA SER A 282 -2.98 13.24 -11.34
C SER A 282 -1.57 13.58 -10.88
N GLU A 283 -1.41 14.76 -10.27
CA GLU A 283 -0.12 15.19 -9.71
C GLU A 283 0.37 14.22 -8.63
N GLN A 284 -0.53 13.68 -7.80
CA GLN A 284 -0.17 12.70 -6.77
C GLN A 284 0.36 11.39 -7.38
N VAL A 285 -0.32 10.86 -8.40
CA VAL A 285 0.13 9.64 -9.10
C VAL A 285 1.46 9.88 -9.80
N PHE A 286 1.63 11.05 -10.43
CA PHE A 286 2.89 11.40 -11.09
C PHE A 286 4.04 11.45 -10.07
N ASP A 287 3.86 12.15 -8.95
CA ASP A 287 4.90 12.29 -7.94
C ASP A 287 5.29 10.94 -7.31
N GLU A 288 4.30 10.11 -7.01
CA GLU A 288 4.50 8.79 -6.40
C GLU A 288 5.11 7.78 -7.38
N ALA A 289 4.49 7.59 -8.54
CA ALA A 289 4.78 6.45 -9.41
C ALA A 289 5.71 6.80 -10.58
N VAL A 290 5.74 8.06 -11.02
CA VAL A 290 6.53 8.47 -12.20
C VAL A 290 7.81 9.19 -11.79
N ARG A 291 7.73 10.17 -10.88
CA ARG A 291 8.91 10.95 -10.45
C ARG A 291 9.80 10.15 -9.50
N CYS A 292 9.20 9.41 -8.58
CA CYS A 292 9.91 8.63 -7.56
C CYS A 292 9.95 7.12 -7.85
N GLY A 293 9.14 6.64 -8.80
CA GLY A 293 8.91 5.21 -9.02
C GLY A 293 9.71 4.61 -10.18
N SER A 294 10.01 3.32 -10.04
CA SER A 294 10.46 2.30 -11.03
C SER A 294 11.39 2.72 -12.18
N ALA A 295 12.47 1.95 -12.39
CA ALA A 295 13.34 2.09 -13.56
C ALA A 295 12.63 1.90 -14.92
N GLU A 296 11.42 1.35 -14.92
CA GLU A 296 10.62 1.08 -16.13
C GLU A 296 9.85 2.31 -16.62
N ILE A 297 9.59 3.30 -15.75
CA ILE A 297 8.87 4.51 -16.13
C ILE A 297 9.88 5.64 -16.38
N VAL A 298 9.87 6.20 -17.58
CA VAL A 298 10.76 7.29 -17.97
C VAL A 298 10.08 8.63 -17.66
N PRO A 299 10.51 9.42 -16.64
CA PRO A 299 9.80 10.64 -16.24
C PRO A 299 9.79 11.71 -17.34
N SER A 300 10.81 11.75 -18.18
CA SER A 300 10.89 12.70 -19.31
C SER A 300 9.88 12.42 -20.43
N ALA A 301 9.25 11.24 -20.43
CA ALA A 301 8.20 10.86 -21.38
C ALA A 301 6.82 11.40 -20.98
N TRP A 302 6.74 12.16 -19.89
CA TRP A 302 5.51 12.77 -19.39
C TRP A 302 5.57 14.29 -19.49
N ARG A 303 4.40 14.93 -19.64
CA ARG A 303 4.28 16.40 -19.68
C ARG A 303 3.10 16.87 -18.85
N LYS A 304 3.28 17.94 -18.09
CA LYS A 304 2.18 18.62 -17.42
C LYS A 304 1.33 19.35 -18.46
N VAL A 305 0.02 19.14 -18.40
CA VAL A 305 -1.00 19.83 -19.18
C VAL A 305 -1.71 20.82 -18.23
N PRO A 306 -1.66 22.13 -18.52
CA PRO A 306 -2.35 23.13 -17.73
C PRO A 306 -3.88 23.05 -17.95
N GLY A 307 -4.65 23.49 -16.97
CA GLY A 307 -6.11 23.46 -16.98
C GLY A 307 -6.70 23.73 -15.61
N GLU A 308 -8.03 23.64 -15.48
CA GLU A 308 -8.73 23.80 -14.19
C GLU A 308 -8.21 22.80 -13.14
N VAL A 309 -7.90 21.58 -13.58
CA VAL A 309 -7.16 20.58 -12.80
C VAL A 309 -5.90 20.24 -13.60
N SER A 310 -4.72 20.44 -13.01
CA SER A 310 -3.47 20.12 -13.69
C SER A 310 -3.24 18.61 -13.73
N ALA A 311 -2.90 18.08 -14.89
CA ALA A 311 -2.58 16.65 -15.07
C ALA A 311 -1.24 16.44 -15.74
N TRP A 312 -0.70 15.24 -15.57
CA TRP A 312 0.44 14.75 -16.32
C TRP A 312 -0.04 13.79 -17.39
N VAL A 313 0.43 13.98 -18.62
CA VAL A 313 0.08 13.09 -19.73
C VAL A 313 1.30 12.34 -20.22
N HIS A 314 1.07 11.08 -20.60
CA HIS A 314 1.99 10.24 -21.35
C HIS A 314 1.28 9.72 -22.60
N VAL A 315 1.98 9.74 -23.72
CA VAL A 315 1.46 9.26 -25.00
C VAL A 315 2.37 8.14 -25.47
N PRO A 316 1.92 6.87 -25.41
CA PRO A 316 2.69 5.73 -25.90
C PRO A 316 3.21 5.95 -27.32
N GLY A 317 4.48 5.59 -27.57
CA GLY A 317 5.14 5.83 -28.85
C GLY A 317 5.67 7.26 -29.06
N TYR A 318 5.39 8.21 -28.15
CA TYR A 318 5.91 9.56 -28.20
C TYR A 318 6.87 9.82 -27.02
N PRO A 319 8.18 10.01 -27.26
CA PRO A 319 9.14 10.27 -26.18
C PRO A 319 8.91 11.62 -25.50
N ARG A 320 8.16 12.53 -26.14
CA ARG A 320 7.71 13.79 -25.57
C ARG A 320 6.30 14.11 -26.09
N PRO A 321 5.26 14.02 -25.25
CA PRO A 321 3.90 14.37 -25.63
C PRO A 321 3.78 15.79 -26.21
N PRO A 322 3.00 15.98 -27.30
CA PRO A 322 2.80 17.28 -27.92
C PRO A 322 1.78 18.11 -27.13
N VAL A 323 2.25 18.73 -26.05
CA VAL A 323 1.46 19.67 -25.24
C VAL A 323 1.73 21.09 -25.71
N THR A 324 0.68 21.82 -26.10
CA THR A 324 0.76 23.26 -26.38
C THR A 324 1.07 24.00 -25.08
N PRO A 325 2.19 24.75 -24.99
CA PRO A 325 2.45 25.55 -23.80
C PRO A 325 1.39 26.65 -23.66
N GLU A 326 1.04 27.03 -22.43
CA GLU A 326 0.32 28.28 -22.20
C GLU A 326 1.08 29.44 -22.86
N PRO A 327 0.39 30.43 -23.46
CA PRO A 327 1.05 31.65 -23.89
C PRO A 327 1.78 32.23 -22.68
N GLU A 328 3.10 32.40 -22.77
CA GLU A 328 3.88 33.03 -21.73
C GLU A 328 3.28 34.41 -21.45
N ASP A 329 2.74 34.62 -20.25
CA ASP A 329 2.40 35.95 -19.76
C ASP A 329 3.67 36.80 -19.88
N GLY A 330 3.60 37.83 -20.72
CA GLY A 330 4.71 38.73 -21.08
C GLY A 330 5.20 39.61 -19.93
N GLY A 331 5.39 39.05 -18.74
CA GLY A 331 6.07 39.68 -17.61
C GLY A 331 7.59 39.68 -17.82
N PRO A 332 8.31 40.73 -17.38
CA PRO A 332 9.73 40.86 -17.64
C PRO A 332 10.52 39.70 -17.02
N ARG A 333 11.26 39.01 -17.89
CA ARG A 333 12.16 37.90 -17.56
C ARG A 333 13.17 38.36 -16.49
N PRO A 334 13.29 37.68 -15.34
CA PRO A 334 14.37 37.97 -14.39
C PRO A 334 15.72 37.74 -15.08
N ALA A 335 16.63 38.70 -14.91
CA ALA A 335 17.95 38.66 -15.54
C ALA A 335 18.70 37.36 -15.20
N GLU A 336 19.31 36.76 -16.22
CA GLU A 336 20.12 35.55 -16.09
C GLU A 336 21.28 35.78 -15.11
N PRO A 337 21.53 34.86 -14.15
CA PRO A 337 22.71 34.94 -13.31
C PRO A 337 23.96 34.74 -14.17
N GLY A 338 24.82 35.76 -14.20
CA GLY A 338 26.10 35.72 -14.89
C GLY A 338 26.99 34.56 -14.42
N THR A 339 27.73 34.01 -15.37
CA THR A 339 28.77 32.99 -15.22
C THR A 339 29.62 33.19 -13.96
N PRO A 340 29.78 32.19 -13.07
CA PRO A 340 30.66 32.34 -11.91
C PRO A 340 32.12 32.35 -12.36
N SER A 341 32.77 33.51 -12.15
CA SER A 341 34.21 33.69 -12.22
C SER A 341 34.93 32.84 -11.18
N ALA A 342 36.07 32.29 -11.59
CA ALA A 342 36.96 31.49 -10.75
C ALA A 342 37.58 32.29 -9.59
N ALA A 343 38.01 31.51 -8.59
CA ALA A 343 38.84 31.85 -7.43
C ALA A 343 38.13 32.53 -6.25
N PHE A 344 38.05 31.82 -5.12
CA PHE A 344 38.65 32.18 -3.82
C PHE A 344 38.38 31.03 -2.84
N TYR A 345 39.40 30.22 -2.56
CA TYR A 345 39.40 29.34 -1.38
C TYR A 345 39.71 30.19 -0.15
N GLY A 346 38.83 30.16 0.84
CA GLY A 346 39.06 30.77 2.15
C GLY A 346 38.55 29.83 3.24
N ASP A 347 39.47 29.24 4.00
CA ASP A 347 39.18 28.53 5.24
C ASP A 347 38.76 29.54 6.32
N THR A 348 37.57 29.37 6.90
CA THR A 348 37.13 30.18 8.04
C THR A 348 37.45 29.44 9.34
N VAL A 349 38.42 29.98 10.10
CA VAL A 349 38.80 29.54 11.44
C VAL A 349 37.88 30.19 12.48
N ILE A 350 37.23 29.39 13.32
CA ILE A 350 36.19 29.86 14.27
C ILE A 350 36.73 30.04 15.72
N GLY A 351 38.05 30.04 15.91
CA GLY A 351 38.70 30.42 17.18
C GLY A 351 39.85 29.52 17.62
N GLN A 352 40.73 30.06 18.47
CA GLN A 352 41.94 29.42 19.00
C GLN A 352 41.76 29.01 20.46
N VAL A 353 42.05 27.76 20.79
CA VAL A 353 42.42 27.33 22.15
C VAL A 353 43.66 26.46 22.04
N GLY A 354 44.85 27.05 22.19
CA GLY A 354 46.13 26.35 22.03
C GLY A 354 46.43 25.88 20.60
N ASN A 355 47.37 24.93 20.45
CA ASN A 355 47.95 24.50 19.16
C ASN A 355 47.11 23.46 18.37
N GLY A 356 45.78 23.48 18.46
CA GLY A 356 44.93 22.55 17.70
C GLY A 356 43.69 23.23 17.13
N THR A 357 43.40 23.00 15.84
CA THR A 357 42.20 23.51 15.14
C THR A 357 41.15 22.41 15.02
N VAL A 358 39.89 22.71 15.34
CA VAL A 358 38.74 21.79 15.28
C VAL A 358 37.84 22.15 14.10
N HIS A 359 37.41 21.15 13.32
CA HIS A 359 36.43 21.30 12.24
C HIS A 359 35.12 20.59 12.60
N MET A 360 33.97 21.19 12.25
CA MET A 360 32.65 20.56 12.39
C MET A 360 31.98 20.47 11.02
N ARG A 361 31.47 19.27 10.68
CA ARG A 361 30.62 19.02 9.51
C ARG A 361 29.20 18.80 10.04
N ASP A 362 28.29 19.71 9.74
CA ASP A 362 26.86 19.41 9.75
C ASP A 362 26.39 19.21 8.31
N ARG A 363 25.81 18.04 8.04
CA ARG A 363 25.02 17.78 6.84
C ARG A 363 23.55 17.77 7.25
N GLN A 364 22.75 18.58 6.57
CA GLN A 364 21.33 18.28 6.35
C GLN A 364 21.19 17.04 5.49
#